data_AF-A0A1H0GPG2-F1
#
_entry.id   AF-A0A1H0GPG2-F1
#
_cell.length_a   1.000
_cell.length_b   1.000
_cell.length_c   1.000
_cell.angle_alpha   90.00
_cell.angle_beta   90.00
_cell.angle_gamma   90.00
#
_symmetry.space_group_name_H-M   'P 1'
#
loop_
_entity.id
_entity.type
_entity.pdbx_description
1 polymer ?
#
loop_
_entity_poly.entity_id
_entity_poly.type
_entity_poly.pdbx_seq_one_letter_code
_entity_poly.pdbx_strand_id
1 'polypeptide(L)'
;MIMDYCEQEIVEDKVQLHIGLQFEDEPDSLYVAELQLSDDGIVREWKLFFNGFDCSYIFRPEEREALIRFAAEQGVTIHENNET
;
A
#
# COMPACT_ATOMS: atom_id res chain seq x y z
N MET A 1 -6.52 -7.31 9.08
CA MET A 1 -6.10 -5.90 8.88
C MET A 1 -7.32 -5.04 8.62
N ILE A 2 -7.36 -3.80 9.11
CA ILE A 2 -8.43 -2.83 8.85
C ILE A 2 -7.83 -1.67 8.08
N MET A 3 -8.46 -1.26 6.98
CA MET A 3 -8.04 -0.12 6.14
C MET A 3 -9.14 0.93 6.20
N ASP A 4 -8.75 2.19 6.38
CA ASP A 4 -9.68 3.29 6.63
C ASP A 4 -9.51 4.46 5.65
N TYR A 5 -8.38 4.54 4.95
CA TYR A 5 -8.05 5.64 4.07
C TYR A 5 -7.17 5.20 2.90
N CYS A 6 -7.35 5.86 1.75
CA CYS A 6 -6.56 5.67 0.54
C CYS A 6 -6.36 7.03 -0.13
N GLU A 7 -5.11 7.40 -0.42
CA GLU A 7 -4.76 8.62 -1.15
C GLU A 7 -3.72 8.35 -2.21
N GLN A 8 -3.94 8.96 -3.38
CA GLN A 8 -3.06 8.89 -4.52
C GLN A 8 -2.36 10.23 -4.71
N GLU A 9 -1.04 10.21 -4.80
CA GLU A 9 -0.20 11.36 -5.11
C GLU A 9 0.63 11.06 -6.37
N ILE A 10 0.91 12.11 -7.16
CA ILE A 10 1.83 12.02 -8.29
C ILE A 10 3.12 12.75 -7.88
N VAL A 11 4.22 12.01 -7.76
CA VAL A 11 5.52 12.50 -7.34
C VAL A 11 6.56 12.15 -8.40
N GLU A 12 7.19 13.16 -9.02
CA GLU A 12 8.26 12.96 -10.02
C GLU A 12 7.90 11.95 -11.12
N ASP A 13 6.72 12.10 -11.74
CA ASP A 13 6.16 11.20 -12.76
C ASP A 13 5.92 9.75 -12.27
N LYS A 14 5.88 9.51 -10.96
CA LYS A 14 5.46 8.24 -10.36
C LYS A 14 4.15 8.43 -9.62
N VAL A 15 3.35 7.39 -9.61
CA VAL A 15 2.15 7.35 -8.77
C VAL A 15 2.53 6.73 -7.44
N GLN A 16 2.31 7.45 -6.35
CA GLN A 16 2.39 6.94 -4.99
C GLN A 16 0.99 6.76 -4.42
N LEU A 17 0.75 5.61 -3.81
CA LEU A 17 -0.50 5.31 -3.13
C LEU A 17 -0.22 5.12 -1.64
N HIS A 18 -0.95 5.85 -0.82
CA HIS A 18 -0.89 5.79 0.63
C HIS A 18 -2.18 5.16 1.15
N ILE A 19 -2.07 4.03 1.83
CA ILE A 19 -3.21 3.32 2.44
C ILE A 19 -3.03 3.33 3.96
N GLY A 20 -3.95 3.97 4.66
CA GLY A 20 -4.04 3.93 6.12
C GLY A 20 -4.54 2.57 6.59
N LEU A 21 -3.85 1.95 7.55
CA LEU A 21 -4.23 0.64 8.08
C LEU A 21 -3.87 0.43 9.56
N GLN A 22 -4.58 -0.52 10.16
CA GLN A 22 -4.34 -1.06 11.49
C GLN A 22 -4.21 -2.58 11.44
N PHE A 23 -3.21 -3.12 12.14
CA PHE A 23 -3.08 -4.57 12.33
C PHE A 23 -4.00 -5.03 13.47
N GLU A 24 -4.53 -6.25 13.36
CA GLU A 24 -5.46 -6.79 14.37
C GLU A 24 -4.79 -7.01 15.73
N ASP A 25 -3.50 -7.33 15.73
CA ASP A 25 -2.70 -7.50 16.95
C ASP A 25 -2.27 -6.15 17.57
N GLU A 26 -2.33 -5.07 16.81
CA GLU A 26 -1.95 -3.70 17.24
C GLU A 26 -3.04 -2.68 16.86
N PRO A 27 -4.25 -2.78 17.44
CA PRO A 27 -5.41 -1.99 17.02
C PRO A 27 -5.32 -0.50 17.38
N ASP A 28 -4.43 -0.13 18.31
CA ASP A 28 -4.20 1.26 18.71
C ASP A 28 -3.14 1.96 17.84
N SER A 29 -2.46 1.21 16.96
CA SER A 29 -1.38 1.71 16.11
C SER A 29 -1.88 2.00 14.69
N LEU A 30 -1.58 3.18 14.18
CA LEU A 30 -1.89 3.60 12.81
C LEU A 30 -0.64 3.51 11.94
N TYR A 31 -0.74 2.76 10.85
CA TYR A 31 0.32 2.58 9.87
C TYR A 31 -0.12 3.11 8.51
N VAL A 32 0.85 3.40 7.66
CA VAL A 32 0.63 3.76 6.26
C VAL A 32 1.37 2.76 5.38
N ALA A 33 0.65 1.98 4.60
CA ALA A 33 1.22 1.25 3.48
C ALA A 33 1.43 2.21 2.31
N GLU A 34 2.68 2.38 1.89
CA GLU A 34 3.05 3.15 0.71
C GLU A 34 3.36 2.18 -0.44
N LEU A 35 2.69 2.36 -1.56
CA LEU A 35 2.91 1.61 -2.79
C LEU A 35 3.40 2.58 -3.85
N GLN A 36 4.59 2.31 -4.39
CA GLN A 36 5.08 3.04 -5.55
C GLN A 36 4.65 2.29 -6.82
N LEU A 37 3.85 2.93 -7.67
CA LEU A 37 3.37 2.39 -8.93
C LEU A 37 4.14 3.01 -10.11
N SER A 38 4.38 2.24 -11.17
CA SER A 38 4.72 2.79 -12.48
C SER A 38 3.47 3.26 -13.26
N ASP A 39 3.67 3.93 -14.38
CA ASP A 39 2.60 4.49 -15.24
C ASP A 39 1.57 3.46 -15.72
N ASP A 40 1.97 2.19 -15.78
CA ASP A 40 1.14 1.04 -16.14
C ASP A 40 0.40 0.42 -14.93
N GLY A 41 0.52 1.03 -13.75
CA GLY A 41 -0.10 0.54 -12.51
C GLY A 41 0.63 -0.63 -11.87
N ILE A 42 1.82 -0.99 -12.32
CA ILE A 42 2.63 -2.07 -11.71
C ILE A 42 3.27 -1.58 -10.42
N VAL A 43 3.11 -2.33 -9.33
CA VAL A 43 3.79 -2.03 -8.06
C VAL A 43 5.29 -2.31 -8.20
N ARG A 44 6.09 -1.28 -7.90
CA ARG A 44 7.56 -1.34 -7.88
C ARG A 44 8.11 -1.51 -6.47
N GLU A 45 7.44 -0.93 -5.48
CA GLU A 45 7.89 -0.96 -4.10
C GLU A 45 6.69 -1.01 -3.14
N TRP A 46 6.90 -1.72 -2.04
CA TRP A 46 5.98 -1.80 -0.91
C TRP A 46 6.72 -1.35 0.35
N LYS A 47 6.19 -0.35 1.05
CA LYS A 47 6.71 0.13 2.33
C LYS A 47 5.60 0.24 3.35
N LEU A 48 5.98 0.08 4.62
CA LEU A 48 5.10 0.32 5.75
C LEU A 48 5.75 1.38 6.63
N PHE A 49 5.01 2.44 6.89
CA PHE A 49 5.43 3.51 7.77
C PHE A 49 4.63 3.51 9.06
N PHE A 50 5.31 3.76 10.17
CA PHE A 50 4.71 4.09 11.46
C PHE A 50 5.22 5.45 11.91
N ASN A 51 4.34 6.43 12.07
CA ASN A 51 4.71 7.83 12.41
C ASN A 51 5.81 8.41 11.49
N GLY A 52 5.79 8.06 10.21
CA GLY A 52 6.76 8.51 9.20
C GLY A 52 8.09 7.75 9.20
N PHE A 53 8.24 6.70 10.02
CA PHE A 53 9.42 5.84 10.02
C PHE A 53 9.16 4.54 9.26
N ASP A 54 10.08 4.17 8.37
CA ASP A 54 10.03 2.91 7.63
C ASP A 54 10.24 1.73 8.58
N CYS A 55 9.25 0.85 8.66
CA CYS A 55 9.27 -0.34 9.52
C CYS A 55 10.09 -1.50 8.95
N SER A 56 10.61 -1.40 7.71
CA SER A 56 11.25 -2.50 6.97
C SER A 56 10.37 -3.76 6.92
N TYR A 57 9.06 -3.55 6.82
CA TYR A 57 8.06 -4.60 6.86
C TYR A 57 7.93 -5.30 5.51
N ILE A 58 7.79 -6.64 5.53
CA ILE A 58 7.55 -7.42 4.33
C ILE A 58 6.09 -7.90 4.34
N PHE A 59 5.27 -7.28 3.51
CA PHE A 59 3.88 -7.71 3.32
C PHE A 59 3.81 -9.12 2.76
N ARG A 60 3.01 -9.96 3.41
CA ARG A 60 2.65 -11.29 2.95
C ARG A 60 1.78 -11.18 1.68
N PRO A 61 1.74 -12.23 0.84
CA PRO A 61 0.90 -12.21 -0.36
C PRO A 61 -0.58 -11.90 -0.08
N GLU A 62 -1.14 -12.48 0.98
CA GLU A 62 -2.52 -12.22 1.42
C GLU A 62 -2.77 -10.76 1.83
N GLU A 63 -1.75 -10.10 2.38
CA GLU A 63 -1.83 -8.71 2.80
C GLU A 63 -1.77 -7.76 1.60
N ARG A 64 -0.89 -8.06 0.63
CA ARG A 64 -0.82 -7.32 -0.64
C ARG A 64 -2.13 -7.44 -1.41
N GLU A 65 -2.70 -8.63 -1.49
CA GLU A 65 -3.98 -8.85 -2.15
C GLU A 65 -5.10 -8.04 -1.51
N ALA A 66 -5.14 -7.95 -0.18
CA ALA A 66 -6.11 -7.13 0.53
C ALA A 66 -5.93 -5.63 0.24
N LEU A 67 -4.69 -5.13 0.22
CA LEU A 67 -4.39 -3.74 -0.12
C LEU A 67 -4.77 -3.40 -1.57
N ILE A 68 -4.49 -4.30 -2.51
CA ILE A 68 -4.85 -4.14 -3.94
C ILE A 68 -6.36 -4.09 -4.10
N ARG A 69 -7.08 -5.00 -3.45
CA ARG A 69 -8.56 -5.03 -3.48
C ARG A 69 -9.13 -3.74 -2.92
N PHE A 70 -8.61 -3.27 -1.78
CA PHE A 70 -9.04 -2.02 -1.18
C PHE A 70 -8.78 -0.83 -2.11
N ALA A 71 -7.59 -0.73 -2.69
CA ALA A 71 -7.26 0.32 -3.67
C ALA A 71 -8.20 0.30 -4.88
N ALA A 72 -8.55 -0.90 -5.39
CA ALA A 72 -9.49 -1.06 -6.50
C ALA A 72 -10.91 -0.59 -6.14
N GLU A 73 -11.36 -0.81 -4.90
CA GLU A 73 -12.64 -0.27 -4.40
C GLU A 73 -12.65 1.26 -4.36
N GLN A 74 -11.48 1.89 -4.21
CA GLN A 74 -11.28 3.35 -4.26
C GLN A 74 -11.04 3.88 -5.68
N GLY A 75 -11.08 3.01 -6.70
CA GLY A 75 -10.91 3.37 -8.11
C GLY A 75 -9.46 3.38 -8.60
N VAL A 76 -8.51 2.83 -7.83
CA VAL A 76 -7.10 2.72 -8.20
C VAL A 76 -6.80 1.30 -8.70
N THR A 77 -6.44 1.16 -9.97
CA THR A 77 -6.06 -0.13 -10.54
C THR A 77 -4.59 -0.42 -10.28
N ILE A 78 -4.31 -1.55 -9.61
CA ILE A 78 -2.95 -2.00 -9.29
C ILE A 78 -2.71 -3.36 -9.91
N HIS A 79 -1.50 -3.54 -10.48
CA HIS A 79 -1.00 -4.81 -10.98
C HIS A 79 0.22 -5.25 -10.18
N GLU A 80 0.23 -6.49 -9.68
CA GLU A 80 1.46 -7.04 -9.09
C GLU A 80 2.44 -7.46 -10.18
N ASN A 81 3.72 -7.12 -9.98
CA ASN A 81 4.79 -7.67 -10.78
C ASN A 81 5.03 -9.12 -10.35
N ASN A 82 4.41 -10.08 -11.04
CA ASN A 82 4.79 -11.49 -10.92
C ASN A 82 6.16 -11.68 -11.57
N GLU A 83 7.24 -11.37 -10.84
CA GLU A 83 8.55 -11.90 -11.21
C GLU A 83 8.47 -13.43 -11.09
N THR A 84 8.43 -14.07 -12.25
CA THR A 84 8.34 -15.54 -12.42
C THR A 84 9.72 -16.16 -12.32
#